data_AF-A0A379W5J8-F1
#
_entry.id   AF-A0A379W5J8-F1
#
_cell.length_a   1.000
_cell.length_b   1.000
_cell.length_c   1.000
_cell.angle_alpha   90.00
_cell.angle_beta   90.00
_cell.angle_gamma   90.00
#
_symmetry.space_group_name_H-M   'P 1'
#
loop_
_entity.id
_entity.type
_entity.pdbx_description
1 polymer ?
#
loop_
_entity_poly.entity_id
_entity_poly.type
_entity_poly.pdbx_seq_one_letter_code
_entity_poly.pdbx_strand_id
1 'polypeptide(L)'
;MRSVSGREQGPACVENCPADALQLVTEDSLTRLAKTRRLRTARQEIRPWHTVDTQHSGTASSKVERMQATPPRGEPDKLAIEARKTTFEEIYLPFRAAQAEREASRCLTCGEHSICEWTCPLHNHIPQWIELVKAGDIDAAVELSHQTNCLPEITGRVCPQDRLCEGACTLRDEYGAVTIGNIERYISDRALSKGWRPDLSDVQKSDKRVAIIGAGRQVLPALTCWRAMA
;
A
#
# COMPACT_ATOMS: atom_id res chain seq x y z
N MET A 1 19.02 23.58 -11.22
CA MET A 1 18.89 24.29 -9.93
C MET A 1 20.23 24.21 -9.22
N ARG A 2 20.93 25.33 -9.03
CA ARG A 2 22.23 25.36 -8.34
C ARG A 2 22.00 25.13 -6.85
N SER A 3 22.75 24.20 -6.26
CA SER A 3 22.81 23.99 -4.82
C SER A 3 23.21 25.30 -4.14
N VAL A 4 22.41 25.77 -3.18
CA VAL A 4 22.81 26.82 -2.25
C VAL A 4 23.75 26.17 -1.24
N SER A 5 24.97 25.88 -1.67
CA SER A 5 26.09 25.52 -0.81
C SER A 5 26.96 26.76 -0.70
N GLY A 6 26.81 27.57 0.36
CA GLY A 6 27.66 28.75 0.47
C GLY A 6 27.46 29.79 1.59
N ARG A 7 26.75 29.52 2.70
CA ARG A 7 26.83 30.38 3.91
C ARG A 7 26.73 29.54 5.18
N GLU A 8 27.67 29.70 6.11
CA GLU A 8 27.64 29.05 7.44
C GLU A 8 26.39 29.42 8.25
N GLN A 9 25.82 30.60 8.03
CA GLN A 9 24.69 31.10 8.80
C GLN A 9 23.30 30.89 8.13
N GLY A 10 23.24 30.28 6.93
CA GLY A 10 21.97 30.01 6.23
C GLY A 10 21.46 31.18 5.35
N PRO A 11 20.21 31.15 4.86
CA PRO A 11 19.65 32.18 4.01
C PRO A 11 19.19 33.40 4.82
N ALA A 12 19.63 34.59 4.39
CA ALA A 12 19.41 35.87 5.07
C ALA A 12 17.93 36.24 5.32
N CYS A 13 17.00 35.65 4.57
CA CYS A 13 15.56 35.86 4.76
C CYS A 13 15.02 35.21 6.05
N VAL A 14 15.66 34.15 6.55
CA VAL A 14 15.29 33.49 7.80
C VAL A 14 15.93 34.23 8.98
N GLU A 15 17.22 34.59 8.87
CA GLU A 15 17.98 35.27 9.93
C GLU A 15 17.43 36.66 10.27
N ASN A 16 16.94 37.39 9.26
CA ASN A 16 16.44 38.75 9.43
C ASN A 16 14.91 38.79 9.45
N CYS A 17 14.23 37.70 9.79
CA CYS A 17 12.77 37.69 9.87
C CYS A 17 12.31 38.54 11.08
N PRO A 18 11.71 39.72 10.88
CA PRO A 18 11.38 40.63 11.99
C PRO A 18 10.26 40.09 12.90
N ALA A 19 9.52 39.08 12.44
CA ALA A 19 8.42 38.46 13.16
C ALA A 19 8.77 37.07 13.72
N ASP A 20 10.01 36.59 13.54
CA ASP A 20 10.42 35.22 13.88
C ASP A 20 9.52 34.12 13.27
N ALA A 21 8.82 34.46 12.19
CA ALA A 21 7.82 33.61 11.55
C ALA A 21 8.41 32.62 10.55
N LEU A 22 9.67 32.82 10.15
CA LEU A 22 10.37 31.98 9.18
C LEU A 22 11.35 31.08 9.91
N GLN A 23 11.29 29.78 9.63
CA GLN A 23 12.26 28.80 10.12
C GLN A 23 12.88 28.07 8.94
N LEU A 24 14.18 27.80 9.06
CA LEU A 24 14.89 26.96 8.10
C LEU A 24 14.37 25.53 8.19
N VAL A 25 13.68 25.13 7.14
CA VAL A 25 13.14 23.78 7.04
C VAL A 25 14.20 22.90 6.34
N THR A 26 14.91 22.11 7.14
CA THR A 26 15.82 21.09 6.63
C THR A 26 15.07 19.85 6.14
N GLU A 27 15.73 19.02 5.33
CA GLU A 27 15.16 17.75 4.83
C GLU A 27 14.78 16.81 6.00
N ASP A 28 15.59 16.78 7.06
CA ASP A 28 15.28 16.07 8.31
C ASP A 28 14.04 16.65 9.02
N SER A 29 13.91 17.97 9.03
CA SER A 29 12.76 18.66 9.63
C SER A 29 11.47 18.34 8.86
N LEU A 30 11.52 18.32 7.52
CA LEU A 30 10.41 17.91 6.67
C LEU A 30 10.01 16.46 6.92
N THR A 31 10.99 15.57 6.99
CA THR A 31 10.76 14.13 7.23
C THR A 31 10.11 13.92 8.60
N ARG A 32 10.58 14.62 9.64
CA ARG A 32 10.01 14.57 11.00
C ARG A 32 8.59 15.15 11.05
N LEU A 33 8.34 16.26 10.35
CA LEU A 33 7.00 16.87 10.28
C LEU A 33 6.02 15.94 9.56
N ALA A 34 6.42 15.36 8.43
CA ALA A 34 5.63 14.40 7.68
C ALA A 34 5.31 13.15 8.51
N LYS A 35 6.31 12.59 9.21
CA LYS A 35 6.13 11.48 10.15
C LYS A 35 5.15 11.83 11.27
N THR A 36 5.32 12.98 11.90
CA THR A 36 4.42 13.46 12.97
C THR A 36 2.97 13.58 12.47
N ARG A 37 2.76 14.12 11.27
CA ARG A 37 1.42 14.23 10.66
C ARG A 37 0.81 12.86 10.35
N ARG A 38 1.59 11.91 9.81
CA ARG A 38 1.16 10.52 9.57
C ARG A 38 0.76 9.83 10.87
N LEU A 39 1.59 9.94 11.91
CA LEU A 39 1.33 9.38 13.24
C LEU A 39 0.08 10.02 13.86
N ARG A 40 -0.08 11.34 13.80
CA ARG A 40 -1.27 12.04 14.30
C ARG A 40 -2.55 11.56 13.62
N THR A 41 -2.53 11.45 12.29
CA THR A 41 -3.67 10.93 11.50
C THR A 41 -3.98 9.49 11.90
N ALA A 42 -2.95 8.66 12.03
CA ALA A 42 -3.10 7.27 12.47
C ALA A 42 -3.51 7.12 13.94
N ARG A 43 -3.37 8.14 14.79
CA ARG A 43 -3.79 8.09 16.19
C ARG A 43 -5.23 8.52 16.41
N GLN A 44 -5.80 9.29 15.48
CA GLN A 44 -7.18 9.75 15.58
C GLN A 44 -8.13 8.66 15.09
N GLU A 45 -9.19 8.43 15.85
CA GLU A 45 -10.32 7.62 15.39
C GLU A 45 -11.00 8.34 14.21
N ILE A 46 -11.45 7.56 13.23
CA ILE A 46 -12.15 8.07 12.05
C ILE A 46 -13.42 8.73 12.55
N ARG A 47 -13.51 10.06 12.43
CA ARG A 47 -14.80 10.76 12.54
C ARG A 47 -15.32 10.98 11.12
N PRO A 48 -16.43 10.35 10.73
CA PRO A 48 -17.07 10.61 9.44
C PRO A 48 -17.39 12.10 9.29
N TRP A 49 -17.12 12.68 8.12
CA TRP A 49 -17.35 14.11 7.89
C TRP A 49 -18.82 14.48 7.69
N HIS A 50 -19.75 13.53 7.59
CA HIS A 50 -21.17 13.80 7.75
C HIS A 50 -21.89 12.56 8.30
N THR A 51 -22.88 12.83 9.16
CA THR A 51 -23.94 11.96 9.72
C THR A 51 -23.67 11.09 10.96
N VAL A 52 -24.44 11.47 12.00
CA VAL A 52 -25.12 10.72 13.07
C VAL A 52 -24.33 9.64 13.81
N ASP A 53 -24.14 9.90 15.11
CA ASP A 53 -23.73 8.96 16.16
C ASP A 53 -24.44 7.61 15.99
N THR A 54 -23.77 6.66 15.35
CA THR A 54 -24.01 5.25 15.59
C THR A 54 -22.98 4.81 16.60
N GLN A 55 -23.42 4.69 17.85
CA GLN A 55 -22.64 4.14 18.94
C GLN A 55 -22.17 2.73 18.57
N HIS A 56 -20.89 2.60 18.19
CA HIS A 56 -20.22 1.31 18.21
C HIS A 56 -19.73 1.08 19.65
N SER A 57 -20.54 0.33 20.39
CA SER A 57 -20.18 -0.24 21.69
C SER A 57 -19.16 -1.35 21.49
N GLY A 58 -17.90 -1.04 21.81
CA GLY A 58 -16.84 -2.02 21.96
C GLY A 58 -15.62 -1.29 22.49
N THR A 59 -15.02 -1.78 23.58
CA THR A 59 -13.74 -1.30 24.10
C THR A 59 -12.63 -1.59 23.08
N ALA A 60 -12.61 -0.86 21.98
CA ALA A 60 -11.57 -0.94 20.98
C ALA A 60 -10.34 -0.25 21.56
N SER A 61 -9.27 -1.03 21.74
CA SER A 61 -7.96 -0.50 22.12
C SER A 61 -7.56 0.62 21.15
N SER A 62 -7.02 1.70 21.71
CA SER A 62 -6.64 2.87 20.91
C SER A 62 -5.64 2.47 19.82
N LYS A 63 -5.61 3.18 18.68
CA LYS A 63 -4.65 2.89 17.61
C LYS A 63 -3.19 2.97 18.10
N VAL A 64 -2.92 3.72 19.18
CA VAL A 64 -1.61 3.79 19.86
C VAL A 64 -1.26 2.47 20.53
N GLU A 65 -2.18 1.93 21.31
CA GLU A 65 -1.99 0.65 22.01
C GLU A 65 -1.83 -0.51 21.01
N ARG A 66 -2.64 -0.52 19.94
CA ARG A 66 -2.50 -1.49 18.83
C ARG A 66 -1.13 -1.39 18.16
N MET A 67 -0.62 -0.17 17.96
CA MET A 67 0.71 0.06 17.42
C MET A 67 1.80 -0.49 18.34
N GLN A 68 1.70 -0.26 19.65
CA GLN A 68 2.64 -0.78 20.65
C GLN A 68 2.61 -2.31 20.77
N ALA A 69 1.44 -2.92 20.54
CA ALA A 69 1.24 -4.37 20.55
C ALA A 69 1.55 -5.04 19.19
N THR A 70 2.03 -4.28 18.19
CA THR A 70 2.28 -4.83 16.85
C THR A 70 3.51 -5.75 16.88
N PRO A 71 3.40 -7.02 16.43
CA PRO A 71 4.53 -7.95 16.41
C PRO A 71 5.61 -7.49 15.41
N PRO A 72 6.83 -8.07 15.44
CA PRO A 72 7.86 -7.81 14.42
C PRO A 72 7.43 -8.22 13.00
N ARG A 73 7.94 -7.52 11.98
CA ARG A 73 7.64 -7.78 10.55
C ARG A 73 8.02 -9.21 10.18
N GLY A 74 7.07 -9.96 9.65
CA GLY A 74 7.33 -11.27 9.09
C GLY A 74 7.64 -11.17 7.60
N GLU A 75 8.70 -11.85 7.19
CA GLU A 75 9.07 -11.98 5.78
C GLU A 75 8.53 -13.29 5.20
N PRO A 76 8.30 -13.36 3.88
CA PRO A 76 8.04 -14.62 3.18
C PRO A 76 9.22 -15.57 3.30
N ASP A 77 8.91 -16.86 3.40
CA ASP A 77 9.92 -17.90 3.38
C ASP A 77 10.63 -17.90 2.02
N LYS A 78 11.92 -18.24 2.03
CA LYS A 78 12.75 -18.24 0.83
C LYS A 78 13.32 -19.62 0.59
N LEU A 79 13.51 -19.97 -0.68
CA LEU A 79 14.30 -21.14 -1.03
C LEU A 79 15.72 -21.00 -0.45
N ALA A 80 16.28 -22.14 -0.02
CA ALA A 80 17.63 -22.21 0.52
C ALA A 80 18.65 -21.65 -0.48
N ILE A 81 19.71 -21.06 0.04
CA ILE A 81 20.74 -20.38 -0.78
C ILE A 81 21.35 -21.34 -1.82
N GLU A 82 21.60 -22.59 -1.43
CA GLU A 82 22.18 -23.58 -2.35
C GLU A 82 21.23 -23.98 -3.48
N ALA A 83 19.92 -24.08 -3.20
CA ALA A 83 18.92 -24.42 -4.21
C ALA A 83 18.82 -23.30 -5.28
N ARG A 84 18.72 -22.04 -4.85
CA ARG A 84 18.51 -20.88 -5.74
C ARG A 84 19.72 -20.48 -6.60
N LYS A 85 20.89 -21.13 -6.44
CA LYS A 85 22.06 -20.93 -7.31
C LYS A 85 21.95 -21.68 -8.63
N THR A 86 21.20 -22.78 -8.63
CA THR A 86 21.20 -23.76 -9.74
C THR A 86 19.93 -23.70 -10.59
N THR A 87 18.86 -23.13 -10.05
CA THR A 87 17.53 -23.06 -10.69
C THR A 87 17.05 -21.62 -10.83
N PHE A 88 16.22 -21.35 -11.84
CA PHE A 88 15.53 -20.07 -12.04
C PHE A 88 14.12 -20.04 -11.40
N GLU A 89 13.88 -20.89 -10.41
CA GLU A 89 12.62 -20.92 -9.67
C GLU A 89 12.42 -19.63 -8.83
N GLU A 90 11.17 -19.30 -8.53
CA GLU A 90 10.84 -18.14 -7.71
C GLU A 90 11.43 -18.29 -6.30
N ILE A 91 12.33 -17.38 -5.93
CA ILE A 91 13.08 -17.46 -4.66
C ILE A 91 12.16 -17.33 -3.45
N TYR A 92 11.14 -16.47 -3.56
CA TYR A 92 10.20 -16.17 -2.49
C TYR A 92 9.00 -17.09 -2.56
N LEU A 93 8.73 -17.83 -1.49
CA LEU A 93 7.56 -18.69 -1.40
C LEU A 93 6.30 -17.86 -1.11
N PRO A 94 5.14 -18.26 -1.63
CA PRO A 94 3.86 -17.64 -1.29
C PRO A 94 3.61 -17.70 0.21
N PHE A 95 2.93 -16.69 0.77
CA PHE A 95 2.50 -16.75 2.16
C PHE A 95 1.55 -17.93 2.40
N ARG A 96 1.75 -18.60 3.53
CA ARG A 96 0.73 -19.46 4.13
C ARG A 96 -0.40 -18.58 4.68
N ALA A 97 -1.59 -19.13 4.83
CA ALA A 97 -2.73 -18.41 5.42
C ALA A 97 -2.39 -17.75 6.76
N ALA A 98 -1.74 -18.49 7.66
CA ALA A 98 -1.30 -17.95 8.95
C ALA A 98 -0.25 -16.82 8.84
N GLN A 99 0.58 -16.82 7.80
CA GLN A 99 1.51 -15.71 7.54
C GLN A 99 0.76 -14.48 7.04
N ALA A 100 -0.16 -14.66 6.09
CA ALA A 100 -0.97 -13.58 5.55
C ALA A 100 -1.84 -12.94 6.64
N GLU A 101 -2.50 -13.75 7.48
CA GLU A 101 -3.33 -13.28 8.59
C GLU A 101 -2.51 -12.50 9.62
N ARG A 102 -1.34 -13.02 10.02
CA ARG A 102 -0.44 -12.32 10.93
C ARG A 102 0.05 -10.99 10.35
N GLU A 103 0.43 -10.94 9.08
CA GLU A 103 0.87 -9.67 8.48
C GLU A 103 -0.28 -8.70 8.27
N ALA A 104 -1.46 -9.20 7.91
CA ALA A 104 -2.66 -8.39 7.77
C ALA A 104 -3.06 -7.76 9.11
N SER A 105 -3.00 -8.51 10.22
CA SER A 105 -3.39 -8.05 11.56
C SER A 105 -2.58 -6.83 12.05
N ARG A 106 -1.36 -6.63 11.55
CA ARG A 106 -0.52 -5.45 11.81
C ARG A 106 -1.14 -4.16 11.29
N CYS A 107 -1.98 -4.20 10.26
CA CYS A 107 -2.56 -2.99 9.68
C CYS A 107 -3.43 -2.25 10.71
N LEU A 108 -3.13 -0.97 10.94
CA LEU A 108 -3.83 -0.12 11.90
C LEU A 108 -5.13 0.51 11.35
N THR A 109 -5.35 0.43 10.04
CA THR A 109 -6.46 1.14 9.37
C THR A 109 -6.36 2.65 9.69
N CYS A 110 -5.24 3.26 9.28
CA CYS A 110 -4.80 4.58 9.75
C CYS A 110 -5.86 5.69 9.54
N GLY A 111 -6.69 5.57 8.50
CA GLY A 111 -7.82 6.46 8.19
C GLY A 111 -8.68 5.84 7.10
N GLU A 112 -9.72 6.56 6.67
CA GLU A 112 -10.58 6.16 5.53
C GLU A 112 -9.77 6.05 4.24
N HIS A 113 -8.97 7.09 3.95
CA HIS A 113 -7.90 7.05 2.96
C HIS A 113 -6.55 7.10 3.66
N SER A 114 -5.72 6.10 3.40
CA SER A 114 -4.45 5.92 4.10
C SER A 114 -3.27 6.48 3.31
N ILE A 115 -2.16 6.78 3.99
CA ILE A 115 -0.97 7.29 3.29
C ILE A 115 -0.38 6.26 2.32
N CYS A 116 -0.54 4.95 2.59
CA CYS A 116 -0.08 3.90 1.68
C CYS A 116 -0.90 3.85 0.39
N GLU A 117 -2.20 4.13 0.45
CA GLU A 117 -3.09 4.31 -0.72
C GLU A 117 -2.69 5.56 -1.53
N TRP A 118 -2.47 6.70 -0.86
CA TRP A 118 -2.03 7.92 -1.55
C TRP A 118 -0.65 7.82 -2.20
N THR A 119 0.25 7.03 -1.62
CA THR A 119 1.61 6.84 -2.15
C THR A 119 1.64 5.77 -3.25
N CYS A 120 0.64 4.89 -3.31
CA CYS A 120 0.48 3.95 -4.40
C CYS A 120 0.12 4.72 -5.68
N PRO A 121 0.85 4.56 -6.80
CA PRO A 121 0.52 5.23 -8.06
C PRO A 121 -0.86 4.85 -8.62
N LEU A 122 -1.42 3.71 -8.19
CA LEU A 122 -2.74 3.23 -8.60
C LEU A 122 -3.84 3.61 -7.60
N HIS A 123 -3.49 4.23 -6.47
CA HIS A 123 -4.42 4.50 -5.38
C HIS A 123 -5.22 3.27 -4.92
N ASN A 124 -4.54 2.11 -4.84
CA ASN A 124 -5.16 0.87 -4.39
C ASN A 124 -5.76 1.03 -2.99
N HIS A 125 -6.93 0.44 -2.77
CA HIS A 125 -7.66 0.39 -1.50
C HIS A 125 -7.01 -0.53 -0.46
N ILE A 126 -5.73 -0.25 -0.15
CA ILE A 126 -4.84 -1.11 0.64
C ILE A 126 -5.42 -1.47 2.00
N PRO A 127 -5.84 -0.52 2.85
CA PRO A 127 -6.45 -0.87 4.13
C PRO A 127 -7.68 -1.77 3.98
N GLN A 128 -8.53 -1.48 3.00
CA GLN A 128 -9.83 -2.13 2.84
C GLN A 128 -9.67 -3.59 2.44
N TRP A 129 -8.84 -3.90 1.43
CA TRP A 129 -8.61 -5.31 1.09
C TRP A 129 -7.75 -6.03 2.13
N ILE A 130 -6.91 -5.35 2.91
CA ILE A 130 -6.23 -5.97 4.07
C ILE A 130 -7.24 -6.35 5.16
N GLU A 131 -8.26 -5.53 5.43
CA GLU A 131 -9.33 -5.91 6.37
C GLU A 131 -10.08 -7.16 5.89
N LEU A 132 -10.34 -7.29 4.58
CA LEU A 132 -10.95 -8.49 4.02
C LEU A 132 -10.05 -9.73 4.21
N VAL A 133 -8.73 -9.57 4.06
CA VAL A 133 -7.76 -10.65 4.37
C VAL A 133 -7.79 -11.03 5.86
N LYS A 134 -7.91 -10.06 6.78
CA LYS A 134 -8.08 -10.34 8.22
C LYS A 134 -9.37 -11.11 8.50
N ALA A 135 -10.44 -10.81 7.76
CA ALA A 135 -11.71 -11.52 7.84
C ALA A 135 -11.69 -12.90 7.15
N GLY A 136 -10.62 -13.24 6.43
CA GLY A 136 -10.49 -14.48 5.67
C GLY A 136 -11.22 -14.46 4.32
N ASP A 137 -11.80 -13.33 3.91
CA ASP A 137 -12.51 -13.17 2.65
C ASP A 137 -11.55 -12.80 1.51
N ILE A 138 -10.85 -13.83 1.01
CA ILE A 138 -9.85 -13.67 -0.06
C ILE A 138 -10.51 -13.32 -1.39
N ASP A 139 -11.73 -13.80 -1.62
CA ASP A 139 -12.42 -13.62 -2.90
C ASP A 139 -12.94 -12.18 -3.03
N ALA A 140 -13.44 -11.57 -1.95
CA ALA A 140 -13.72 -10.13 -1.94
C ALA A 140 -12.43 -9.28 -1.96
N ALA A 141 -11.36 -9.73 -1.28
CA ALA A 141 -10.09 -9.00 -1.25
C ALA A 141 -9.46 -8.87 -2.64
N VAL A 142 -9.46 -9.97 -3.42
CA VAL A 142 -8.91 -9.96 -4.78
C VAL A 142 -9.78 -9.12 -5.72
N GLU A 143 -11.10 -9.19 -5.60
CA GLU A 143 -12.02 -8.36 -6.39
C GLU A 143 -11.74 -6.88 -6.15
N LEU A 144 -11.67 -6.46 -4.88
CA LEU A 144 -11.36 -5.09 -4.50
C LEU A 144 -9.96 -4.66 -4.96
N SER A 145 -8.97 -5.56 -4.93
CA SER A 145 -7.63 -5.28 -5.46
C SER A 145 -7.63 -5.09 -6.98
N HIS A 146 -8.49 -5.82 -7.70
CA HIS A 146 -8.58 -5.74 -9.16
C HIS A 146 -9.34 -4.51 -9.67
N GLN A 147 -10.13 -3.84 -8.83
CA GLN A 147 -10.84 -2.61 -9.20
C GLN A 147 -9.90 -1.46 -9.60
N THR A 148 -8.75 -1.34 -8.93
CA THR A 148 -7.76 -0.28 -9.20
C THR A 148 -6.51 -0.78 -9.91
N ASN A 149 -6.25 -2.08 -9.86
CA ASN A 149 -5.05 -2.70 -10.42
C ASN A 149 -5.41 -3.90 -11.30
N CYS A 150 -5.07 -3.84 -12.57
CA CYS A 150 -5.34 -4.94 -13.51
C CYS A 150 -4.35 -6.11 -13.39
N LEU A 151 -3.22 -5.95 -12.70
CA LEU A 151 -2.14 -6.96 -12.60
C LEU A 151 -1.56 -7.06 -11.17
N PRO A 152 -2.39 -7.25 -10.13
CA PRO A 152 -1.94 -7.36 -8.73
C PRO A 152 -1.00 -8.55 -8.49
N GLU A 153 -1.14 -9.63 -9.26
CA GLU A 153 -0.22 -10.78 -9.24
C GLU A 153 1.20 -10.41 -9.67
N ILE A 154 1.36 -9.38 -10.50
CA ILE A 154 2.66 -8.87 -10.92
C ILE A 154 3.15 -7.78 -9.96
N THR A 155 2.31 -6.81 -9.61
CA THR A 155 2.72 -5.69 -8.74
C THR A 155 3.11 -6.14 -7.35
N GLY A 156 2.47 -7.17 -6.79
CA GLY A 156 2.87 -7.76 -5.51
C GLY A 156 4.29 -8.31 -5.52
N ARG A 157 4.82 -8.68 -6.70
CA ARG A 157 6.17 -9.25 -6.87
C ARG A 157 7.25 -8.23 -7.22
N VAL A 158 6.94 -7.28 -8.11
CA VAL A 158 7.98 -6.44 -8.76
C VAL A 158 7.93 -4.97 -8.38
N CYS A 159 6.88 -4.52 -7.70
CA CYS A 159 6.75 -3.13 -7.29
C CYS A 159 7.88 -2.79 -6.28
N PRO A 160 8.53 -1.62 -6.36
CA PRO A 160 9.50 -1.20 -5.35
C PRO A 160 8.74 -0.68 -4.11
N GLN A 161 8.15 -1.59 -3.32
CA GLN A 161 7.24 -1.19 -2.25
C GLN A 161 7.93 -0.37 -1.15
N ASP A 162 9.23 -0.58 -0.94
CA ASP A 162 10.09 0.14 0.00
C ASP A 162 10.13 1.66 -0.28
N ARG A 163 9.90 2.06 -1.53
CA ARG A 163 9.83 3.48 -1.97
C ARG A 163 8.42 3.98 -2.16
N LEU A 164 7.42 3.09 -2.07
CA LEU A 164 6.02 3.37 -2.34
C LEU A 164 5.17 3.11 -1.10
N CYS A 165 4.17 2.24 -1.20
CA CYS A 165 3.16 2.00 -0.16
C CYS A 165 3.77 1.54 1.18
N GLU A 166 4.75 0.64 1.17
CA GLU A 166 5.42 0.18 2.40
C GLU A 166 6.41 1.23 2.93
N GLY A 167 7.07 1.97 2.03
CA GLY A 167 7.91 3.12 2.36
C GLY A 167 7.18 4.22 3.12
N ALA A 168 5.89 4.39 2.83
CA ALA A 168 5.02 5.37 3.49
C ALA A 168 4.26 4.85 4.71
N CYS A 169 4.30 3.54 4.98
CA CYS A 169 3.55 2.90 6.06
C CYS A 169 3.87 3.53 7.43
N THR A 170 2.83 3.84 8.21
CA THR A 170 2.98 4.44 9.54
C THR A 170 3.82 3.59 10.49
N LEU A 171 3.76 2.26 10.36
CA LEU A 171 4.50 1.32 11.22
C LEU A 171 5.97 1.16 10.85
N ARG A 172 6.40 1.65 9.68
CA ARG A 172 7.72 1.38 9.09
C ARG A 172 8.87 1.62 10.05
N ASP A 173 8.88 2.78 10.69
CA ASP A 173 10.05 3.25 11.44
C ASP A 173 10.21 2.59 12.81
N GLU A 174 9.14 2.09 13.41
CA GLU A 174 9.15 1.56 14.79
C GLU A 174 9.03 0.03 14.83
N TYR A 175 8.16 -0.55 14.00
CA TYR A 175 7.82 -1.99 14.07
C TYR A 175 8.01 -2.71 12.73
N GLY A 176 8.43 -1.99 11.69
CA GLY A 176 8.49 -2.45 10.31
C GLY A 176 7.14 -2.28 9.59
N ALA A 177 7.21 -2.01 8.29
CA ALA A 177 6.01 -1.82 7.48
C ALA A 177 5.19 -3.12 7.40
N VAL A 178 3.88 -2.99 7.21
CA VAL A 178 3.05 -4.11 6.74
C VAL A 178 3.60 -4.57 5.40
N THR A 179 3.77 -5.87 5.18
CA THR A 179 4.23 -6.43 3.89
C THR A 179 3.11 -6.41 2.84
N ILE A 180 2.67 -5.22 2.46
CA ILE A 180 1.56 -4.97 1.53
C ILE A 180 1.76 -5.76 0.23
N GLY A 181 2.96 -5.75 -0.35
CA GLY A 181 3.23 -6.45 -1.61
C GLY A 181 3.05 -7.97 -1.50
N ASN A 182 3.49 -8.58 -0.40
CA ASN A 182 3.32 -10.03 -0.20
C ASN A 182 1.88 -10.42 0.11
N ILE A 183 1.10 -9.54 0.76
CA ILE A 183 -0.34 -9.77 0.95
C ILE A 183 -1.06 -9.64 -0.40
N GLU A 184 -0.75 -8.64 -1.23
CA GLU A 184 -1.28 -8.49 -2.60
C GLU A 184 -0.98 -9.74 -3.44
N ARG A 185 0.28 -10.23 -3.41
CA ARG A 185 0.64 -11.49 -4.05
C ARG A 185 -0.18 -12.68 -3.54
N TYR A 186 -0.33 -12.79 -2.21
CA TYR A 186 -1.05 -13.90 -1.58
C TYR A 186 -2.52 -13.97 -2.03
N ILE A 187 -3.24 -12.83 -2.02
CA ILE A 187 -4.65 -12.81 -2.42
C ILE A 187 -4.82 -13.18 -3.90
N SER A 188 -3.97 -12.64 -4.78
CA SER A 188 -4.02 -12.92 -6.22
C SER A 188 -3.66 -14.38 -6.52
N ASP A 189 -2.57 -14.91 -5.95
CA ASP A 189 -2.16 -16.29 -6.18
C ASP A 189 -3.22 -17.29 -5.69
N ARG A 190 -3.84 -17.03 -4.52
CA ARG A 190 -4.90 -17.89 -3.98
C ARG A 190 -6.14 -17.85 -4.86
N ALA A 191 -6.58 -16.67 -5.28
CA ALA A 191 -7.71 -16.52 -6.18
C ALA A 191 -7.48 -17.23 -7.51
N LEU A 192 -6.32 -17.00 -8.15
CA LEU A 192 -5.95 -17.66 -9.41
C LEU A 192 -5.90 -19.18 -9.27
N SER A 193 -5.40 -19.71 -8.14
CA SER A 193 -5.39 -21.16 -7.87
C SER A 193 -6.79 -21.78 -7.77
N LYS A 194 -7.81 -20.98 -7.39
CA LYS A 194 -9.22 -21.39 -7.39
C LYS A 194 -9.90 -21.19 -8.75
N GLY A 195 -9.17 -20.69 -9.75
CA GLY A 195 -9.73 -20.35 -11.06
C GLY A 195 -10.53 -19.04 -11.09
N TRP A 196 -10.34 -18.16 -10.10
CA TRP A 196 -10.97 -16.84 -10.09
C TRP A 196 -10.58 -16.05 -11.35
N ARG A 197 -11.55 -15.27 -11.86
CA ARG A 197 -11.40 -14.35 -12.99
C ARG A 197 -12.25 -13.11 -12.70
N PRO A 198 -11.81 -11.93 -13.17
CA PRO A 198 -12.60 -10.71 -13.02
C PRO A 198 -13.94 -10.86 -13.73
N ASP A 199 -15.00 -10.32 -13.12
CA ASP A 199 -16.32 -10.27 -13.73
C ASP A 199 -16.36 -9.20 -14.83
N LEU A 200 -16.89 -9.58 -15.99
CA LEU A 200 -17.01 -8.73 -17.17
C LEU A 200 -18.47 -8.63 -17.65
N SER A 201 -19.43 -9.03 -16.81
CA SER A 201 -20.86 -9.05 -17.17
C SER A 201 -21.42 -7.68 -17.55
N ASP A 202 -20.94 -6.62 -16.90
CA ASP A 202 -21.45 -5.26 -17.06
C ASP A 202 -20.90 -4.54 -18.29
N VAL A 203 -20.06 -5.22 -19.05
CA VAL A 203 -19.29 -4.57 -20.09
C VAL A 203 -20.03 -4.62 -21.41
N GLN A 204 -20.27 -3.44 -21.98
CA GLN A 204 -21.04 -3.29 -23.20
C GLN A 204 -20.17 -3.48 -24.43
N LYS A 205 -20.66 -4.32 -25.35
CA LYS A 205 -20.02 -4.52 -26.65
C LYS A 205 -20.02 -3.24 -27.48
N SER A 206 -18.90 -2.97 -28.12
CA SER A 206 -18.71 -1.85 -29.03
C SER A 206 -18.45 -2.35 -30.46
N ASP A 207 -19.12 -1.77 -31.46
CA ASP A 207 -18.89 -2.08 -32.88
C ASP A 207 -17.58 -1.48 -33.44
N LYS A 208 -16.75 -0.89 -32.58
CA LYS A 208 -15.48 -0.25 -32.95
C LYS A 208 -14.34 -1.27 -32.93
N ARG A 209 -13.37 -1.10 -33.83
CA ARG A 209 -12.15 -1.91 -33.86
C ARG A 209 -10.97 -1.09 -33.35
N VAL A 210 -10.20 -1.66 -32.44
CA VAL A 210 -8.97 -1.07 -31.91
C VAL A 210 -7.82 -2.04 -32.12
N ALA A 211 -6.72 -1.52 -32.67
CA ALA A 211 -5.48 -2.25 -32.79
C ALA A 211 -4.54 -1.82 -31.66
N ILE A 212 -3.96 -2.78 -30.97
CA ILE A 212 -3.02 -2.57 -29.89
C ILE A 212 -1.66 -3.16 -30.31
N ILE A 213 -0.62 -2.32 -30.35
CA ILE A 213 0.72 -2.72 -30.78
C ILE A 213 1.62 -2.90 -29.55
N GLY A 214 2.09 -4.13 -29.34
CA GLY A 214 2.92 -4.51 -28.20
C GLY A 214 2.13 -5.24 -27.11
N ALA A 215 2.82 -6.02 -26.28
CA ALA A 215 2.23 -6.82 -25.20
C ALA A 215 2.92 -6.58 -23.84
N GLY A 216 3.54 -5.40 -23.67
CA GLY A 216 4.20 -5.03 -22.43
C GLY A 216 3.21 -4.61 -21.33
N ARG A 217 3.74 -4.37 -20.11
CA ARG A 217 2.95 -3.96 -18.93
C ARG A 217 2.08 -2.71 -19.13
N GLN A 218 2.46 -1.81 -20.02
CA GLN A 218 1.67 -0.61 -20.36
C GLN A 218 0.41 -0.95 -21.18
N VAL A 219 0.45 -2.08 -21.89
CA VAL A 219 -0.48 -2.41 -22.97
C VAL A 219 -1.49 -3.47 -22.57
N LEU A 220 -1.06 -4.46 -21.77
CA LEU A 220 -1.93 -5.47 -21.17
C LEU A 220 -3.12 -4.88 -20.39
N PRO A 221 -2.96 -3.84 -19.56
CA PRO A 221 -4.08 -3.16 -18.89
C PRO A 221 -5.13 -2.64 -19.87
N ALA A 222 -4.68 -1.97 -20.94
CA ALA A 222 -5.56 -1.46 -21.99
C ALA A 222 -6.28 -2.61 -22.71
N LEU A 223 -5.62 -3.75 -22.88
CA LEU A 223 -6.18 -4.94 -23.52
C LEU A 223 -7.19 -5.67 -22.62
N THR A 224 -6.99 -5.70 -21.30
CA THR A 224 -7.96 -6.25 -20.33
C THR A 224 -9.21 -5.36 -20.25
N CYS A 225 -9.04 -4.04 -20.14
CA CYS A 225 -10.15 -3.09 -20.21
C CYS A 225 -10.86 -3.12 -21.56
N TRP A 226 -10.15 -3.39 -22.67
CA TRP A 226 -10.76 -3.46 -24.01
C TRP A 226 -11.44 -4.79 -24.32
N ARG A 227 -10.86 -5.93 -23.90
CA ARG A 227 -11.49 -7.26 -24.07
C ARG A 227 -12.78 -7.41 -23.30
N ALA A 228 -12.90 -6.69 -22.20
CA ALA A 228 -14.15 -6.50 -21.51
C ALA A 228 -15.21 -5.90 -22.46
N MET A 229 -14.84 -4.92 -23.30
CA MET A 229 -15.75 -4.11 -24.14
C MET A 229 -16.02 -4.65 -25.56
N ALA A 230 -15.56 -5.85 -25.90
CA ALA A 230 -15.69 -6.47 -27.24
C ALA A 230 -16.60 -7.70 -27.22
#